data_AF-A0A662L313-F1
#
_entry.id   AF-A0A662L313-F1
#
_cell.length_a   1.000
_cell.length_b   1.000
_cell.length_c   1.000
_cell.angle_alpha   90.00
_cell.angle_beta   90.00
_cell.angle_gamma   90.00
#
_symmetry.space_group_name_H-M   'P 1'
#
loop_
_entity.id
_entity.type
_entity.pdbx_description
1 polymer ?
#
loop_
_entity_poly.entity_id
_entity_poly.type
_entity_poly.pdbx_seq_one_letter_code
_entity_poly.pdbx_strand_id
1 'polypeptide(L)'
;REEEMRKLKERVKVLGKEAQEAISVRNREIERLRTMLNEKSVVVVATTDDIKIPKNTAVKGGIKTPKNVIVEKNVEIEGGIYAGGDVVVSDDCRLKGEIKSGGSVSIGDKCVVDGEIVAEGEAQIGEECTLSNVRAKGAVTVGKNCKLAKISSESTVSVADNCEIAEGIEYGVTMNLGKGVKVLGPIMARISEEPKKEEKVDTCPVCGTPLDGADTCPKCGAQIGKGRKRKKEKGSK
;
A
#
# COMPACT_ATOMS: atom_id res chain seq x y z
N ARG A 1 -69.91 24.77 -15.27
CA ARG A 1 -69.35 23.44 -14.97
C ARG A 1 -68.13 23.11 -15.85
N GLU A 2 -68.28 22.98 -17.17
CA GLU A 2 -67.15 22.57 -18.04
C GLU A 2 -66.02 23.60 -18.10
N GLU A 3 -66.33 24.89 -18.20
CA GLU A 3 -65.32 25.95 -18.21
C GLU A 3 -64.55 26.04 -16.88
N GLU A 4 -65.23 25.79 -15.75
CA GLU A 4 -64.60 25.70 -14.43
C GLU A 4 -63.68 24.48 -14.35
N MET A 5 -64.12 23.32 -14.84
CA MET A 5 -63.29 22.11 -14.97
C MET A 5 -62.07 22.32 -15.87
N ARG A 6 -62.20 23.13 -16.93
CA ARG A 6 -61.07 23.55 -17.78
C ARG A 6 -60.10 24.43 -17.01
N LYS A 7 -60.57 25.50 -16.36
CA LYS A 7 -59.75 26.40 -15.54
C LYS A 7 -59.07 25.65 -14.38
N LEU A 8 -59.75 24.67 -13.79
CA LEU A 8 -59.17 23.80 -12.75
C LEU A 8 -58.06 22.90 -13.32
N LYS A 9 -58.27 22.26 -14.48
CA LYS A 9 -57.25 21.48 -15.19
C LYS A 9 -56.04 22.32 -15.62
N GLU A 10 -56.25 23.57 -16.04
CA GLU A 10 -55.18 24.52 -16.36
C GLU A 10 -54.38 24.88 -15.09
N ARG A 11 -55.04 25.21 -13.97
CA ARG A 11 -54.35 25.47 -12.68
C ARG A 11 -53.58 24.25 -12.16
N VAL A 12 -54.13 23.04 -12.26
CA VAL A 12 -53.42 21.80 -11.88
C VAL A 12 -52.18 21.56 -12.76
N LYS A 13 -52.23 21.89 -14.06
CA LYS A 13 -51.04 21.83 -14.94
C LYS A 13 -49.96 22.85 -14.56
N VAL A 14 -50.33 24.04 -14.09
CA VAL A 14 -49.37 25.06 -13.62
C VAL A 14 -48.71 24.61 -12.32
N LEU A 15 -49.52 24.27 -11.30
CA LEU A 15 -49.04 23.76 -10.01
C LEU A 15 -48.15 22.51 -10.15
N GLY A 16 -48.48 21.62 -11.09
CA GLY A 16 -47.67 20.44 -11.39
C GLY A 16 -46.28 20.77 -11.96
N LYS A 17 -46.16 21.83 -12.77
CA LYS A 17 -44.86 22.33 -13.27
C LYS A 17 -44.06 23.00 -12.17
N GLU A 18 -44.68 23.88 -11.40
CA GLU A 18 -44.04 24.58 -10.27
C GLU A 18 -43.48 23.58 -9.24
N ALA A 19 -44.24 22.51 -8.94
CA ALA A 19 -43.77 21.43 -8.08
C ALA A 19 -42.60 20.64 -8.69
N GLN A 20 -42.66 20.29 -9.99
CA GLN A 20 -41.55 19.60 -10.67
C GLN A 20 -40.28 20.44 -10.71
N GLU A 21 -40.40 21.75 -10.97
CA GLU A 21 -39.26 22.67 -11.01
C GLU A 21 -38.62 22.84 -9.63
N ALA A 22 -39.44 23.04 -8.58
CA ALA A 22 -38.97 23.09 -7.18
C ALA A 22 -38.25 21.79 -6.74
N ILE A 23 -38.79 20.62 -7.10
CA ILE A 23 -38.14 19.32 -6.85
C ILE A 23 -36.80 19.24 -7.61
N SER A 24 -36.74 19.70 -8.86
CA SER A 24 -35.49 19.66 -9.65
C SER A 24 -34.37 20.53 -9.05
N VAL A 25 -34.72 21.71 -8.50
CA VAL A 25 -33.79 22.59 -7.80
C VAL A 25 -33.32 21.92 -6.51
N ARG A 26 -34.24 21.36 -5.71
CA ARG A 26 -33.89 20.70 -4.45
C ARG A 26 -33.02 19.46 -4.65
N ASN A 27 -33.24 18.69 -5.72
CA ASN A 27 -32.40 17.55 -6.07
C ASN A 27 -30.96 17.98 -6.46
N ARG A 28 -30.79 19.07 -7.23
CA ARG A 28 -29.45 19.63 -7.52
C ARG A 28 -28.73 20.11 -6.25
N GLU A 29 -29.47 20.63 -5.28
CA GLU A 29 -28.93 21.08 -4.00
C GLU A 29 -28.55 19.91 -3.09
N ILE A 30 -29.35 18.83 -3.09
CA ILE A 30 -29.01 17.55 -2.45
C ILE A 30 -27.72 16.96 -3.04
N GLU A 31 -27.53 16.97 -4.36
CA GLU A 31 -26.27 16.50 -4.97
C GLU A 31 -25.06 17.38 -4.62
N ARG A 32 -25.21 18.71 -4.56
CA ARG A 32 -24.13 19.59 -4.07
C ARG A 32 -23.78 19.33 -2.61
N LEU A 33 -24.76 19.03 -1.76
CA LEU A 33 -24.52 18.66 -0.37
C LEU A 33 -23.86 17.28 -0.25
N ARG A 34 -24.20 16.33 -1.12
CA ARG A 34 -23.53 15.02 -1.23
C ARG A 34 -22.05 15.18 -1.61
N THR A 35 -21.71 16.03 -2.59
CA THR A 35 -20.30 16.26 -2.95
C THR A 35 -19.52 16.94 -1.82
N MET A 36 -20.06 18.00 -1.19
CA MET A 36 -19.37 18.69 -0.09
C MET A 36 -19.22 17.85 1.19
N LEU A 37 -20.04 16.81 1.39
CA LEU A 37 -19.86 15.84 2.48
C LEU A 37 -18.73 14.85 2.18
N ASN A 38 -18.54 14.43 0.92
CA ASN A 38 -17.47 13.53 0.50
C ASN A 38 -16.06 14.17 0.52
N GLU A 39 -15.96 15.50 0.58
CA GLU A 39 -14.69 16.23 0.66
C GLU A 39 -14.07 16.22 2.08
N LYS A 40 -14.76 15.70 3.10
CA LYS A 40 -14.24 15.59 4.48
C LYS A 40 -13.32 14.38 4.68
N SER A 41 -12.25 14.29 3.90
CA SER A 41 -11.17 13.32 4.13
C SER A 41 -10.38 13.65 5.41
N VAL A 42 -10.62 12.90 6.48
CA VAL A 42 -9.84 12.97 7.74
C VAL A 42 -8.74 11.91 7.71
N VAL A 43 -7.55 12.25 8.23
CA VAL A 43 -6.31 11.49 8.06
C VAL A 43 -5.64 11.21 9.42
N VAL A 44 -4.86 10.13 9.49
CA VAL A 44 -4.14 9.58 10.66
C VAL A 44 -5.04 8.97 11.73
N VAL A 45 -5.08 7.63 11.75
CA VAL A 45 -5.41 6.86 12.96
C VAL A 45 -4.09 6.41 13.58
N ALA A 46 -3.77 6.96 14.76
CA ALA A 46 -2.59 6.63 15.56
C ALA A 46 -3.02 6.13 16.96
N THR A 47 -3.65 4.95 16.96
CA THR A 47 -4.12 4.26 18.17
C THR A 47 -3.03 3.36 18.77
N THR A 48 -3.16 3.03 20.05
CA THR A 48 -2.41 1.94 20.71
C THR A 48 -2.99 0.54 20.43
N ASP A 49 -4.06 0.47 19.64
CA ASP A 49 -4.99 -0.66 19.59
C ASP A 49 -5.39 -1.03 18.15
N ASP A 50 -5.86 -2.27 17.99
CA ASP A 50 -6.11 -2.92 16.70
C ASP A 50 -7.21 -2.24 15.89
N ILE A 51 -6.97 -2.10 14.59
CA ILE A 51 -7.86 -1.36 13.67
C ILE A 51 -8.71 -2.34 12.86
N LYS A 52 -10.04 -2.11 12.81
CA LYS A 52 -11.01 -2.88 12.02
C LYS A 52 -11.98 -1.94 11.27
N ILE A 53 -12.16 -2.05 9.95
CA ILE A 53 -12.91 -1.02 9.17
C ILE A 53 -13.96 -1.53 8.13
N PRO A 54 -15.21 -1.80 8.57
CA PRO A 54 -16.45 -1.72 7.77
C PRO A 54 -17.25 -0.44 8.14
N LYS A 55 -18.07 0.20 7.30
CA LYS A 55 -18.46 0.06 5.88
C LYS A 55 -18.46 1.50 5.28
N ASN A 56 -18.20 1.78 4.00
CA ASN A 56 -18.14 0.83 2.88
C ASN A 56 -17.13 1.12 1.73
N THR A 57 -15.87 1.54 1.85
CA THR A 57 -14.97 2.00 2.92
C THR A 57 -13.77 2.67 2.21
N ALA A 58 -13.50 3.97 2.39
CA ALA A 58 -12.40 4.65 1.68
C ALA A 58 -11.56 5.59 2.57
N VAL A 59 -10.23 5.66 2.38
CA VAL A 59 -9.28 6.42 3.23
C VAL A 59 -8.21 7.16 2.40
N LYS A 60 -8.26 8.50 2.38
CA LYS A 60 -7.36 9.34 1.55
C LYS A 60 -6.19 9.91 2.34
N GLY A 61 -5.44 9.02 2.97
CA GLY A 61 -4.28 9.35 3.79
C GLY A 61 -3.80 8.15 4.61
N GLY A 62 -2.66 8.31 5.30
CA GLY A 62 -1.97 7.18 5.92
C GLY A 62 -2.61 6.64 7.22
N ILE A 63 -2.49 5.33 7.43
CA ILE A 63 -2.80 4.62 8.69
C ILE A 63 -1.47 4.31 9.39
N LYS A 64 -1.36 4.55 10.71
CA LYS A 64 -0.14 4.21 11.46
C LYS A 64 -0.43 3.71 12.88
N THR A 65 -0.36 2.40 13.08
CA THR A 65 -0.58 1.73 14.39
C THR A 65 0.61 0.85 14.76
N PRO A 66 0.98 0.72 16.06
CA PRO A 66 1.97 -0.25 16.51
C PRO A 66 1.41 -1.68 16.62
N LYS A 67 0.09 -1.88 16.43
CA LYS A 67 -0.57 -3.19 16.40
C LYS A 67 -1.11 -3.54 15.01
N ASN A 68 -2.18 -4.33 14.92
CA ASN A 68 -2.68 -4.95 13.70
C ASN A 68 -3.72 -4.08 12.98
N VAL A 69 -3.88 -4.31 11.68
CA VAL A 69 -4.86 -3.64 10.79
C VAL A 69 -5.68 -4.68 10.03
N ILE A 70 -7.00 -4.58 10.06
CA ILE A 70 -7.94 -5.47 9.37
C ILE A 70 -8.97 -4.61 8.63
N VAL A 71 -9.17 -4.80 7.33
CA VAL A 71 -10.09 -3.95 6.53
C VAL A 71 -11.00 -4.78 5.63
N GLU A 72 -12.30 -4.65 5.90
CA GLU A 72 -13.41 -5.28 5.19
C GLU A 72 -14.65 -4.37 5.38
N LYS A 73 -15.46 -3.89 4.43
CA LYS A 73 -15.60 -3.99 2.96
C LYS A 73 -16.33 -2.69 2.54
N ASN A 74 -16.18 -2.05 1.37
CA ASN A 74 -15.45 -2.42 0.16
C ASN A 74 -14.41 -1.31 -0.19
N VAL A 75 -13.16 -1.63 -0.53
CA VAL A 75 -11.98 -0.82 -0.13
C VAL A 75 -11.36 0.13 -1.18
N GLU A 76 -11.06 1.37 -0.75
CA GLU A 76 -10.14 2.30 -1.46
C GLU A 76 -9.19 3.04 -0.48
N ILE A 77 -7.85 3.02 -0.64
CA ILE A 77 -6.92 3.82 0.20
C ILE A 77 -5.82 4.50 -0.64
N GLU A 78 -5.77 5.83 -0.62
CA GLU A 78 -4.78 6.64 -1.36
C GLU A 78 -3.76 7.26 -0.39
N GLY A 79 -3.06 6.38 0.34
CA GLY A 79 -2.06 6.70 1.35
C GLY A 79 -1.40 5.43 1.93
N GLY A 80 -0.29 5.57 2.63
CA GLY A 80 0.47 4.41 3.14
C GLY A 80 -0.10 3.78 4.42
N ILE A 81 -0.08 2.45 4.51
CA ILE A 81 -0.43 1.69 5.72
C ILE A 81 0.87 1.30 6.44
N TYR A 82 0.99 1.68 7.71
CA TYR A 82 2.15 1.36 8.55
C TYR A 82 1.69 0.67 9.84
N ALA A 83 1.73 -0.67 9.86
CA ALA A 83 1.36 -1.50 11.00
C ALA A 83 2.61 -2.05 11.70
N GLY A 84 2.61 -2.06 13.04
CA GLY A 84 3.62 -2.77 13.83
C GLY A 84 3.31 -4.26 14.01
N GLY A 85 2.03 -4.64 13.91
CA GLY A 85 1.57 -6.02 13.78
C GLY A 85 1.15 -6.34 12.35
N ASP A 86 0.27 -7.34 12.20
CA ASP A 86 -0.21 -7.88 10.92
C ASP A 86 -1.16 -6.92 10.17
N VAL A 87 -1.23 -7.07 8.84
CA VAL A 87 -2.15 -6.33 7.95
C VAL A 87 -3.02 -7.30 7.15
N VAL A 88 -4.35 -7.14 7.20
CA VAL A 88 -5.33 -7.96 6.46
C VAL A 88 -6.32 -7.05 5.72
N VAL A 89 -6.53 -7.24 4.40
CA VAL A 89 -7.43 -6.38 3.61
C VAL A 89 -8.22 -7.18 2.54
N SER A 90 -9.54 -7.33 2.73
CA SER A 90 -10.51 -7.94 1.78
C SER A 90 -11.94 -7.45 2.08
N ASP A 91 -12.74 -6.86 1.20
CA ASP A 91 -12.69 -6.71 -0.26
C ASP A 91 -13.15 -5.27 -0.61
N ASP A 92 -13.63 -4.87 -1.80
CA ASP A 92 -13.09 -5.17 -3.13
C ASP A 92 -11.92 -4.19 -3.38
N CYS A 93 -10.68 -4.65 -3.24
CA CYS A 93 -9.58 -3.75 -2.87
C CYS A 93 -9.07 -2.77 -3.95
N ARG A 94 -8.65 -1.57 -3.53
CA ARG A 94 -7.82 -0.62 -4.28
C ARG A 94 -6.93 0.20 -3.32
N LEU A 95 -5.60 0.13 -3.43
CA LEU A 95 -4.67 0.88 -2.56
C LEU A 95 -3.56 1.55 -3.40
N LYS A 96 -3.21 2.82 -3.15
CA LYS A 96 -2.17 3.56 -3.91
C LYS A 96 -1.16 4.22 -2.97
N GLY A 97 -0.39 3.37 -2.30
CA GLY A 97 0.61 3.77 -1.33
C GLY A 97 1.38 2.55 -0.85
N GLU A 98 2.42 2.79 -0.05
CA GLU A 98 3.19 1.70 0.55
C GLU A 98 2.37 0.99 1.64
N ILE A 99 2.49 -0.35 1.71
CA ILE A 99 1.96 -1.15 2.82
C ILE A 99 3.16 -1.72 3.56
N LYS A 100 3.38 -1.34 4.81
CA LYS A 100 4.48 -1.84 5.64
C LYS A 100 3.93 -2.46 6.91
N SER A 101 4.19 -3.75 7.07
CA SER A 101 3.75 -4.58 8.20
C SER A 101 4.96 -5.08 8.98
N GLY A 102 4.96 -4.83 10.30
CA GLY A 102 5.89 -5.46 11.24
C GLY A 102 5.57 -6.94 11.51
N GLY A 103 4.38 -7.39 11.11
CA GLY A 103 4.01 -8.79 10.99
C GLY A 103 3.85 -9.23 9.54
N SER A 104 2.87 -10.08 9.30
CA SER A 104 2.50 -10.59 7.97
C SER A 104 1.54 -9.63 7.23
N VAL A 105 1.34 -9.86 5.94
CA VAL A 105 0.38 -9.16 5.08
C VAL A 105 -0.52 -10.19 4.38
N SER A 106 -1.83 -9.99 4.44
CA SER A 106 -2.84 -10.80 3.72
C SER A 106 -3.79 -9.89 2.94
N ILE A 107 -3.92 -10.02 1.62
CA ILE A 107 -4.84 -9.19 0.80
C ILE A 107 -5.61 -10.10 -0.20
N GLY A 108 -6.95 -10.00 -0.25
CA GLY A 108 -7.80 -11.15 -0.66
C GLY A 108 -9.27 -10.95 -1.14
N ASP A 109 -9.63 -9.92 -1.92
CA ASP A 109 -10.38 -9.92 -3.23
C ASP A 109 -10.89 -8.48 -3.51
N LYS A 110 -11.10 -7.92 -4.71
CA LYS A 110 -10.68 -8.21 -6.08
C LYS A 110 -9.53 -7.31 -6.60
N CYS A 111 -8.85 -6.64 -5.68
CA CYS A 111 -7.57 -5.92 -5.81
C CYS A 111 -7.20 -4.97 -6.96
N VAL A 112 -6.60 -3.86 -6.53
CA VAL A 112 -5.44 -3.18 -7.13
C VAL A 112 -4.53 -2.70 -5.99
N VAL A 113 -3.21 -2.88 -6.06
CA VAL A 113 -2.26 -2.09 -5.25
C VAL A 113 -1.12 -1.56 -6.10
N ASP A 114 -0.93 -0.24 -6.09
CA ASP A 114 0.08 0.48 -6.88
C ASP A 114 1.04 1.21 -5.92
N GLY A 115 2.04 0.47 -5.45
CA GLY A 115 3.00 0.81 -4.38
C GLY A 115 3.97 -0.33 -4.05
N GLU A 116 4.72 -0.25 -2.96
CA GLU A 116 5.48 -1.41 -2.42
C GLU A 116 4.71 -2.04 -1.24
N ILE A 117 4.50 -3.35 -1.29
CA ILE A 117 4.07 -4.17 -0.15
C ILE A 117 5.32 -4.72 0.53
N VAL A 118 5.49 -4.44 1.82
CA VAL A 118 6.61 -4.89 2.66
C VAL A 118 6.07 -5.61 3.90
N ALA A 119 6.35 -6.91 3.99
CA ALA A 119 6.08 -7.72 5.17
C ALA A 119 7.39 -8.13 5.87
N GLU A 120 7.49 -7.86 7.17
CA GLU A 120 8.53 -8.46 8.03
C GLU A 120 8.22 -9.94 8.32
N GLY A 121 6.93 -10.33 8.27
CA GLY A 121 6.45 -11.71 8.25
C GLY A 121 6.22 -12.26 6.84
N GLU A 122 5.14 -13.02 6.65
CA GLU A 122 4.74 -13.57 5.35
C GLU A 122 3.93 -12.56 4.52
N ALA A 123 3.87 -12.76 3.20
CA ALA A 123 2.93 -12.04 2.32
C ALA A 123 2.03 -13.04 1.58
N GLN A 124 0.74 -13.00 1.85
CA GLN A 124 -0.29 -13.86 1.25
C GLN A 124 -1.23 -12.99 0.42
N ILE A 125 -1.25 -13.22 -0.89
CA ILE A 125 -1.91 -12.35 -1.87
C ILE A 125 -2.73 -13.25 -2.79
N GLY A 126 -4.02 -13.02 -2.96
CA GLY A 126 -4.83 -13.92 -3.80
C GLY A 126 -6.20 -13.39 -4.15
N GLU A 127 -6.29 -12.76 -5.32
CA GLU A 127 -7.44 -11.98 -5.80
C GLU A 127 -7.41 -11.96 -7.34
N GLU A 128 -8.39 -11.32 -8.00
CA GLU A 128 -8.32 -11.02 -9.44
C GLU A 128 -7.33 -9.86 -9.80
N CYS A 129 -6.16 -9.84 -9.13
CA CYS A 129 -5.28 -8.67 -8.97
C CYS A 129 -4.30 -8.35 -10.12
N THR A 130 -3.98 -7.06 -10.25
CA THR A 130 -2.66 -6.58 -10.71
C THR A 130 -1.94 -5.76 -9.61
N LEU A 131 -0.70 -6.14 -9.28
CA LEU A 131 0.21 -5.47 -8.33
C LEU A 131 1.47 -4.91 -9.01
N SER A 132 2.08 -3.91 -8.40
CA SER A 132 3.48 -3.55 -8.60
C SER A 132 4.44 -4.50 -7.85
N ASN A 133 4.91 -4.12 -6.65
CA ASN A 133 6.06 -4.78 -5.99
C ASN A 133 5.70 -5.43 -4.65
N VAL A 134 6.08 -6.69 -4.49
CA VAL A 134 5.86 -7.50 -3.27
C VAL A 134 7.18 -7.91 -2.65
N ARG A 135 7.39 -7.52 -1.40
CA ARG A 135 8.56 -7.87 -0.58
C ARG A 135 8.13 -8.50 0.73
N ALA A 136 8.68 -9.67 1.05
CA ALA A 136 8.52 -10.31 2.34
C ALA A 136 9.84 -10.91 2.84
N LYS A 137 10.05 -10.97 4.15
CA LYS A 137 11.11 -11.81 4.73
C LYS A 137 10.65 -13.26 4.87
N GLY A 138 9.39 -13.45 5.28
CA GLY A 138 8.70 -14.73 5.28
C GLY A 138 8.34 -15.20 3.87
N ALA A 139 7.53 -16.26 3.81
CA ALA A 139 7.06 -16.83 2.55
C ALA A 139 6.17 -15.83 1.78
N VAL A 140 6.20 -15.90 0.45
CA VAL A 140 5.26 -15.19 -0.43
C VAL A 140 4.35 -16.22 -1.09
N THR A 141 3.05 -16.09 -0.91
CA THR A 141 2.04 -16.90 -1.60
C THR A 141 1.19 -16.01 -2.51
N VAL A 142 1.09 -16.38 -3.79
CA VAL A 142 0.33 -15.67 -4.83
C VAL A 142 -0.79 -16.56 -5.38
N GLY A 143 -2.03 -16.06 -5.35
CA GLY A 143 -3.23 -16.70 -5.86
C GLY A 143 -3.27 -16.83 -7.38
N LYS A 144 -4.39 -17.33 -7.92
CA LYS A 144 -4.50 -17.65 -9.36
C LYS A 144 -4.73 -16.41 -10.22
N ASN A 145 -4.32 -16.49 -11.49
CA ASN A 145 -4.54 -15.45 -12.51
C ASN A 145 -3.94 -14.06 -12.19
N CYS A 146 -3.10 -13.94 -11.15
CA CYS A 146 -2.55 -12.66 -10.68
C CYS A 146 -1.47 -12.10 -11.63
N LYS A 147 -1.40 -10.77 -11.73
CA LYS A 147 -0.32 -10.04 -12.43
C LYS A 147 0.55 -9.27 -11.43
N LEU A 148 1.87 -9.34 -11.55
CA LEU A 148 2.81 -8.63 -10.67
C LEU A 148 3.97 -8.03 -11.47
N ALA A 149 4.52 -6.90 -11.02
CA ALA A 149 5.82 -6.44 -11.52
C ALA A 149 6.92 -7.34 -10.93
N LYS A 150 7.13 -7.29 -9.60
CA LYS A 150 8.23 -8.01 -8.95
C LYS A 150 7.84 -8.71 -7.65
N ILE A 151 8.41 -9.91 -7.43
CA ILE A 151 8.36 -10.66 -6.17
C ILE A 151 9.76 -10.71 -5.54
N SER A 152 9.85 -10.50 -4.22
CA SER A 152 11.08 -10.58 -3.42
C SER A 152 10.80 -11.26 -2.08
N SER A 153 11.05 -12.56 -1.95
CA SER A 153 11.05 -13.30 -0.68
C SER A 153 12.47 -13.64 -0.21
N GLU A 154 12.74 -13.52 1.08
CA GLU A 154 13.95 -14.10 1.72
C GLU A 154 13.73 -15.58 2.12
N SER A 155 12.55 -16.13 1.85
CA SER A 155 12.12 -17.49 2.17
C SER A 155 11.53 -18.19 0.92
N THR A 156 10.40 -18.88 1.04
CA THR A 156 9.74 -19.64 -0.04
C THR A 156 8.74 -18.78 -0.82
N VAL A 157 8.81 -18.83 -2.16
CA VAL A 157 7.80 -18.26 -3.06
C VAL A 157 6.89 -19.36 -3.59
N SER A 158 5.57 -19.20 -3.49
CA SER A 158 4.58 -20.11 -4.08
C SER A 158 3.60 -19.34 -4.95
N VAL A 159 3.64 -19.54 -6.26
CA VAL A 159 2.78 -18.86 -7.25
C VAL A 159 1.79 -19.86 -7.82
N ALA A 160 0.49 -19.58 -7.75
CA ALA A 160 -0.55 -20.46 -8.28
C ALA A 160 -0.73 -20.34 -9.81
N ASP A 161 -1.72 -21.05 -10.35
CA ASP A 161 -1.93 -21.18 -11.79
C ASP A 161 -2.18 -19.83 -12.52
N ASN A 162 -1.71 -19.74 -13.77
CA ASN A 162 -1.93 -18.65 -14.74
C ASN A 162 -1.40 -17.25 -14.36
N CYS A 163 -0.45 -17.13 -13.43
CA CYS A 163 0.11 -15.82 -13.06
C CYS A 163 1.09 -15.26 -14.10
N GLU A 164 1.25 -13.95 -14.15
CA GLU A 164 2.16 -13.25 -15.07
C GLU A 164 3.03 -12.23 -14.32
N ILE A 165 4.35 -12.40 -14.38
CA ILE A 165 5.33 -11.65 -13.58
C ILE A 165 6.33 -10.95 -14.52
N ALA A 166 6.40 -9.61 -14.45
CA ALA A 166 7.08 -8.80 -15.47
C ALA A 166 8.59 -8.58 -15.21
N GLU A 167 8.97 -8.12 -14.02
CA GLU A 167 10.36 -7.80 -13.66
C GLU A 167 11.15 -8.99 -13.12
N GLY A 168 10.46 -10.01 -12.58
CA GLY A 168 11.08 -11.25 -12.13
C GLY A 168 10.74 -11.68 -10.70
N ILE A 169 11.43 -12.74 -10.25
CA ILE A 169 11.24 -13.35 -8.93
C ILE A 169 12.59 -13.46 -8.23
N GLU A 170 12.69 -12.87 -7.04
CA GLU A 170 13.74 -13.15 -6.06
C GLU A 170 13.16 -14.04 -4.94
N TYR A 171 13.78 -15.18 -4.67
CA TYR A 171 13.36 -16.15 -3.64
C TYR A 171 14.58 -16.66 -2.85
N GLY A 172 14.45 -16.91 -1.54
CA GLY A 172 15.57 -17.32 -0.70
C GLY A 172 15.76 -18.83 -0.58
N VAL A 173 14.66 -19.59 -0.41
CA VAL A 173 14.70 -21.00 0.02
C VAL A 173 14.17 -21.95 -1.06
N THR A 174 12.89 -21.87 -1.41
CA THR A 174 12.30 -22.65 -2.51
C THR A 174 11.34 -21.82 -3.36
N MET A 175 11.05 -22.27 -4.56
CA MET A 175 10.08 -21.65 -5.47
C MET A 175 9.15 -22.72 -6.04
N ASN A 176 7.87 -22.61 -5.75
CA ASN A 176 6.81 -23.45 -6.30
C ASN A 176 6.02 -22.64 -7.34
N LEU A 177 5.93 -23.14 -8.58
CA LEU A 177 5.18 -22.49 -9.66
C LEU A 177 4.03 -23.38 -10.14
N GLY A 178 2.83 -22.81 -10.22
CA GLY A 178 1.63 -23.43 -10.75
C GLY A 178 1.65 -23.57 -12.27
N LYS A 179 0.57 -24.12 -12.83
CA LYS A 179 0.45 -24.35 -14.27
C LYS A 179 0.23 -23.02 -15.00
N GLY A 180 0.94 -22.82 -16.11
CA GLY A 180 0.75 -21.62 -16.94
C GLY A 180 1.31 -20.32 -16.35
N VAL A 181 2.12 -20.36 -15.29
CA VAL A 181 2.85 -19.18 -14.80
C VAL A 181 3.84 -18.70 -15.87
N LYS A 182 3.84 -17.40 -16.14
CA LYS A 182 4.79 -16.72 -17.02
C LYS A 182 5.67 -15.79 -16.18
N VAL A 183 6.98 -15.87 -16.38
CA VAL A 183 7.94 -14.90 -15.85
C VAL A 183 8.71 -14.33 -17.04
N LEU A 184 8.68 -13.01 -17.19
CA LEU A 184 9.35 -12.30 -18.29
C LEU A 184 10.74 -11.80 -17.88
N GLY A 185 10.91 -11.46 -16.61
CA GLY A 185 12.19 -11.06 -16.02
C GLY A 185 13.01 -12.23 -15.43
N PRO A 186 14.21 -11.96 -14.91
CA PRO A 186 15.07 -12.96 -14.29
C PRO A 186 14.43 -13.62 -13.06
N ILE A 187 14.75 -14.90 -12.88
CA ILE A 187 14.49 -15.64 -11.63
C ILE A 187 15.82 -15.79 -10.92
N MET A 188 15.92 -15.29 -9.68
CA MET A 188 17.16 -15.25 -8.90
C MET A 188 16.96 -15.85 -7.52
N ALA A 189 17.82 -16.83 -7.17
CA ALA A 189 17.92 -17.30 -5.80
C ALA A 189 18.66 -16.25 -4.96
N ARG A 190 17.93 -15.49 -4.13
CA ARG A 190 18.50 -14.54 -3.17
C ARG A 190 19.04 -15.30 -1.96
N ILE A 191 20.18 -15.98 -2.16
CA ILE A 191 21.07 -16.35 -1.06
C ILE A 191 21.34 -15.08 -0.26
N SER A 192 21.19 -15.14 1.06
CA SER A 192 21.10 -13.95 1.92
C SER A 192 22.37 -13.12 1.97
N GLU A 193 22.56 -12.18 1.03
CA GLU A 193 23.37 -11.00 1.27
C GLU A 193 22.70 -10.19 2.39
N GLU A 194 23.44 -9.92 3.46
CA GLU A 194 22.98 -9.02 4.52
C GLU A 194 22.48 -7.70 3.91
N PRO A 195 21.42 -7.05 4.47
CA PRO A 195 21.02 -5.73 4.01
C PRO A 195 22.24 -4.82 4.08
N LYS A 196 22.66 -4.29 2.92
CA LYS A 196 23.87 -3.48 2.75
C LYS A 196 23.78 -2.28 3.68
N LYS A 197 24.38 -2.42 4.87
CA LYS A 197 24.46 -1.41 5.91
C LYS A 197 25.01 -0.17 5.23
N GLU A 198 24.20 0.89 5.15
CA GLU A 198 24.61 2.16 4.56
C GLU A 198 25.95 2.54 5.17
N GLU A 199 27.01 2.54 4.36
CA GLU A 199 28.35 2.80 4.88
C GLU A 199 28.32 4.21 5.44
N LYS A 200 28.44 4.32 6.78
CA LYS A 200 28.48 5.61 7.45
C LYS A 200 29.75 6.33 7.03
N VAL A 201 29.64 7.09 5.95
CA VAL A 201 30.64 8.02 5.47
C VAL A 201 30.92 8.97 6.62
N ASP A 202 32.04 8.77 7.30
CA ASP A 202 32.42 9.60 8.44
C ASP A 202 32.64 11.02 7.91
N THR A 203 31.83 11.98 8.35
CA THR A 203 31.94 13.38 7.92
C THR A 203 32.77 14.18 8.92
N CYS A 204 33.51 15.17 8.43
CA CYS A 204 34.28 16.06 9.28
C CYS A 204 33.34 16.88 10.20
N PRO A 205 33.47 16.79 11.53
CA PRO A 205 32.57 17.47 12.47
C PRO A 205 32.66 19.01 12.42
N VAL A 206 33.69 19.56 11.76
CA VAL A 206 33.92 21.01 11.62
C VAL A 206 33.32 21.58 10.32
N CYS A 207 33.18 20.79 9.25
CA CYS A 207 32.81 21.32 7.93
C CYS A 207 31.94 20.40 7.05
N GLY A 208 31.48 19.26 7.57
CA GLY A 208 30.60 18.31 6.87
C GLY A 208 31.24 17.51 5.72
N THR A 209 32.48 17.81 5.33
CA THR A 209 33.17 17.11 4.23
C THR A 209 33.30 15.61 4.53
N PRO A 210 32.93 14.71 3.60
CA PRO A 210 33.23 13.28 3.68
C PRO A 210 34.71 13.01 3.99
N LEU A 211 34.96 12.02 4.84
CA LEU A 211 36.30 11.49 5.15
C LEU A 211 36.38 10.05 4.63
N ASP A 212 37.29 9.82 3.70
CA ASP A 212 37.69 8.54 3.14
C ASP A 212 38.67 7.77 4.06
N GLY A 213 38.52 7.94 5.38
CA GLY A 213 39.41 7.39 6.40
C GLY A 213 40.64 8.25 6.72
N ALA A 214 40.74 9.46 6.18
CA ALA A 214 41.84 10.38 6.46
C ALA A 214 41.88 10.86 7.93
N ASP A 215 43.07 10.82 8.54
CA ASP A 215 43.37 11.36 9.88
C ASP A 215 43.21 12.90 9.98
N THR A 216 43.00 13.59 8.86
CA THR A 216 42.90 15.05 8.78
C THR A 216 42.01 15.44 7.61
N CYS A 217 41.04 16.33 7.83
CA CYS A 217 40.08 16.73 6.80
C CYS A 217 40.74 17.56 5.69
N PRO A 218 40.63 17.18 4.40
CA PRO A 218 41.28 17.88 3.29
C PRO A 218 40.73 19.29 3.03
N LYS A 219 39.53 19.62 3.52
CA LYS A 219 38.88 20.94 3.31
C LYS A 219 39.19 21.97 4.40
N CYS A 220 39.41 21.54 5.65
CA CYS A 220 39.57 22.47 6.79
C CYS A 220 40.74 22.16 7.72
N GLY A 221 41.56 21.14 7.45
CA GLY A 221 42.73 20.78 8.26
C GLY A 221 42.42 20.21 9.65
N ALA A 222 41.15 20.00 10.00
CA ALA A 222 40.77 19.43 11.30
C ALA A 222 41.26 17.97 11.43
N GLN A 223 42.05 17.70 12.46
CA GLN A 223 42.50 16.34 12.79
C GLN A 223 41.35 15.49 13.32
N ILE A 224 41.26 14.26 12.83
CA ILE A 224 40.23 13.28 13.16
C ILE A 224 40.87 12.22 14.06
N GLY A 225 40.49 12.19 15.35
CA GLY A 225 41.15 11.35 16.34
C GLY A 225 41.05 9.85 16.04
N LYS A 226 42.16 9.11 16.16
CA LYS A 226 42.28 7.66 15.90
C LYS A 226 41.46 6.82 16.88
N GLY A 227 40.15 6.74 16.62
CA GLY A 227 39.15 6.24 17.58
C GLY A 227 38.36 4.99 17.17
N ARG A 228 38.60 4.38 16.00
CA ARG A 228 37.86 3.17 15.57
C ARG A 228 38.78 2.00 15.23
N LYS A 229 39.02 1.13 16.23
CA LYS A 229 39.42 -0.26 15.96
C LYS A 229 38.27 -0.95 15.21
N ARG A 230 38.41 -1.18 13.90
CA ARG A 230 37.51 -2.10 13.16
C ARG A 230 37.61 -3.47 13.85
N LYS A 231 36.58 -3.87 14.61
CA LYS A 231 36.42 -5.27 15.02
C LYS A 231 36.31 -6.09 13.73
N LYS A 232 37.33 -6.88 13.41
CA LYS A 232 37.15 -8.00 12.50
C LYS A 232 36.29 -9.01 13.23
N GLU A 233 35.01 -9.05 12.91
CA GLU A 233 34.18 -10.21 13.23
C GLU A 233 34.80 -11.40 12.51
N LYS A 234 35.25 -12.39 13.29
CA LYS A 234 35.71 -13.66 12.74
C LYS A 234 34.46 -14.42 12.34
N GLY A 235 34.38 -14.84 11.08
CA GLY A 235 33.45 -15.89 10.70
C GLY A 235 33.73 -17.13 11.55
N SER A 236 32.78 -17.50 12.40
CA SER A 236 32.74 -18.84 12.98
C SER A 236 32.26 -19.83 11.92
N LYS A 237 32.68 -21.09 12.06
CA LYS A 237 32.27 -22.19 11.19
C LYS A 237 30.84 -22.63 11.48
#